data_AF-A0A392QLN8-F1
#
_entry.id   AF-A0A392QLN8-F1
#
_cell.length_a   1.000
_cell.length_b   1.000
_cell.length_c   1.000
_cell.angle_alpha   90.00
_cell.angle_beta   90.00
_cell.angle_gamma   90.00
#
_symmetry.space_group_name_H-M   'P 1'
#
loop_
_entity.id
_entity.type
_entity.pdbx_description
1 polymer ?
#
loop_
_entity_poly.entity_id
_entity_poly.type
_entity_poly.pdbx_seq_one_letter_code
_entity_poly.pdbx_strand_id
1 'polypeptide(L)'
;MITSTVKKNKNTTTALCFEDTKERIKNMFNKVELSISSYDTAFVAMIPSSASPHAPLFPQCLNWLLDNQLLDGSWGLPDRDPLLINDALLSTLACILALKQWGIGEDKMNK
;
A
#
# COMPACT_ATOMS: atom_id res chain seq x y z
N MET A 1 -22.41 48.61 -15.70
CA MET A 1 -23.18 47.94 -14.62
C MET A 1 -23.08 46.42 -14.77
N ILE A 2 -21.88 45.80 -14.65
CA ILE A 2 -21.68 44.34 -14.86
C ILE A 2 -20.71 43.71 -13.82
N THR A 3 -20.35 44.41 -12.74
CA THR A 3 -19.33 43.91 -11.78
C THR A 3 -19.90 43.12 -10.59
N SER A 4 -21.23 43.01 -10.45
CA SER A 4 -21.89 42.40 -9.29
C SER A 4 -22.23 40.92 -9.44
N THR A 5 -22.39 40.39 -10.66
CA THR A 5 -22.77 38.99 -10.92
C THR A 5 -21.59 38.02 -10.88
N VAL A 6 -20.40 38.44 -11.34
CA VAL A 6 -19.18 37.61 -11.34
C VAL A 6 -18.63 37.39 -9.93
N LYS A 7 -18.75 38.39 -9.04
CA LYS A 7 -18.25 38.32 -7.66
C LYS A 7 -19.13 37.45 -6.75
N LYS A 8 -20.44 37.40 -7.02
CA LYS A 8 -21.40 36.59 -6.26
C LYS A 8 -21.24 35.10 -6.56
N ASN A 9 -20.96 34.74 -7.81
CA ASN A 9 -20.83 33.33 -8.24
C ASN A 9 -19.57 32.66 -7.67
N LYS A 10 -18.43 33.37 -7.64
CA LYS A 10 -17.17 32.84 -7.06
C LYS A 10 -17.29 32.49 -5.58
N ASN A 11 -17.99 33.30 -4.80
CA ASN A 11 -18.14 33.11 -3.35
C ASN A 11 -19.01 31.89 -3.00
N THR A 12 -20.01 31.59 -3.83
CA THR A 12 -20.91 30.44 -3.64
C THR A 12 -20.20 29.12 -3.99
N THR A 13 -19.40 29.10 -5.06
CA THR A 13 -18.61 27.94 -5.46
C THR A 13 -17.52 27.59 -4.43
N THR A 14 -16.86 28.57 -3.84
CA THR A 14 -15.86 28.34 -2.78
C THR A 14 -16.47 27.81 -1.49
N ALA A 15 -17.68 28.25 -1.14
CA ALA A 15 -18.39 27.76 0.04
C ALA A 15 -18.86 26.31 -0.12
N LEU A 16 -19.34 25.95 -1.32
CA LEU A 16 -19.69 24.56 -1.67
C LEU A 16 -18.47 23.64 -1.58
N CYS A 17 -17.36 24.03 -2.21
CA CYS A 17 -16.10 23.27 -2.15
C CYS A 17 -15.58 23.09 -0.71
N PHE A 18 -15.76 24.10 0.15
CA PHE A 18 -15.38 24.02 1.56
C PHE A 18 -16.24 23.01 2.34
N GLU A 19 -17.57 23.04 2.17
CA GLU A 19 -18.45 22.08 2.86
C GLU A 19 -18.23 20.64 2.34
N ASP A 20 -18.01 20.45 1.03
CA ASP A 20 -17.66 19.14 0.45
C ASP A 20 -16.35 18.60 1.04
N THR A 21 -15.33 19.46 1.15
CA THR A 21 -14.03 19.08 1.72
C THR A 21 -14.17 18.73 3.20
N LYS A 22 -14.96 19.50 3.95
CA LYS A 22 -15.23 19.28 5.37
C LYS A 22 -15.99 17.97 5.60
N GLU A 23 -16.97 17.65 4.75
CA GLU A 23 -17.68 16.38 4.81
C GLU A 23 -16.74 15.21 4.49
N ARG A 24 -15.88 15.35 3.47
CA ARG A 24 -14.86 14.35 3.14
C ARG A 24 -13.90 14.11 4.30
N ILE A 25 -13.39 15.17 4.94
CA ILE A 25 -12.50 15.05 6.11
C ILE A 25 -13.22 14.36 7.27
N LYS A 26 -14.48 14.72 7.57
CA LYS A 26 -15.28 14.03 8.59
C LYS A 26 -15.43 12.53 8.28
N ASN A 27 -15.66 12.18 7.02
CA ASN A 27 -15.80 10.79 6.61
C ASN A 27 -14.49 9.99 6.74
N MET A 28 -13.33 10.63 6.57
CA MET A 28 -12.03 9.98 6.80
C MET A 28 -11.84 9.54 8.27
N PHE A 29 -12.43 10.23 9.24
CA PHE A 29 -12.37 9.80 10.64
C PHE A 29 -13.24 8.57 10.94
N ASN A 30 -14.22 8.25 10.08
CA ASN A 30 -15.09 7.10 10.28
C ASN A 30 -14.48 5.80 9.75
N LYS A 31 -13.45 5.87 8.89
CA LYS A 31 -12.75 4.71 8.32
C LYS A 31 -11.26 4.98 8.28
N VAL A 32 -10.52 4.31 9.16
CA VAL A 32 -9.06 4.31 9.11
C VAL A 32 -8.62 3.26 8.08
N GLU A 33 -8.21 3.73 6.92
CA GLU A 33 -7.55 2.89 5.91
C GLU A 33 -6.04 2.94 6.16
N LEU A 34 -5.45 1.78 6.43
CA LEU A 34 -4.01 1.62 6.59
C LEU A 34 -3.45 0.95 5.34
N SER A 35 -2.26 1.39 4.90
CA SER A 35 -1.53 0.71 3.84
C SER A 35 -1.00 -0.64 4.33
N ILE A 36 -0.91 -1.60 3.41
CA ILE A 36 -0.30 -2.90 3.69
C ILE A 36 1.22 -2.72 3.80
N SER A 37 1.80 -3.26 4.86
CA SER A 37 3.25 -3.35 5.03
C SER A 37 3.77 -4.59 4.31
N SER A 38 4.57 -4.40 3.26
CA SER A 38 5.19 -5.51 2.53
C SER A 38 6.13 -6.30 3.43
N TYR A 39 6.92 -5.60 4.24
CA TYR A 39 7.82 -6.18 5.23
C TYR A 39 7.08 -7.12 6.20
N ASP A 40 6.05 -6.61 6.90
CA ASP A 40 5.32 -7.41 7.89
C ASP A 40 4.58 -8.58 7.23
N THR A 41 4.00 -8.36 6.05
CA THR A 41 3.33 -9.42 5.28
C THR A 41 4.30 -10.54 4.91
N ALA A 42 5.53 -10.21 4.53
CA ALA A 42 6.56 -11.21 4.23
C ALA A 42 6.97 -11.99 5.49
N PHE A 43 7.09 -11.34 6.64
CA PHE A 43 7.32 -12.03 7.92
C PHE A 43 6.22 -13.04 8.25
N VAL A 44 4.96 -12.65 8.09
CA VAL A 44 3.82 -13.54 8.32
C VAL A 44 3.80 -14.68 7.29
N ALA A 45 4.17 -14.42 6.04
CA ALA A 45 4.26 -15.44 4.98
C ALA A 45 5.29 -16.55 5.28
N MET A 46 6.31 -16.28 6.10
CA MET A 46 7.33 -17.27 6.47
C MET A 46 6.89 -18.24 7.57
N ILE A 47 5.76 -18.00 8.24
CA ILE A 47 5.32 -18.84 9.37
C ILE A 47 4.87 -20.21 8.86
N PRO A 48 5.51 -21.33 9.29
CA PRO A 48 5.12 -22.66 8.86
C PRO A 48 3.84 -23.13 9.58
N SER A 49 3.03 -23.93 8.88
CA SER A 49 1.87 -24.57 9.48
C SER A 49 2.29 -25.67 10.46
N SER A 50 1.64 -25.73 11.62
CA SER A 50 1.85 -26.81 12.60
C SER A 50 1.37 -28.17 12.09
N ALA A 51 0.40 -28.18 11.17
CA ALA A 51 -0.13 -29.39 10.56
C ALA A 51 0.69 -29.87 9.35
N SER A 52 1.37 -28.93 8.67
CA SER A 52 2.23 -29.22 7.51
C SER A 52 3.42 -28.27 7.50
N PRO A 53 4.59 -28.67 8.04
CA PRO A 53 5.76 -27.80 8.11
C PRO A 53 6.29 -27.33 6.76
N HIS A 54 5.87 -27.98 5.67
CA HIS A 54 6.26 -27.66 4.29
C HIS A 54 5.24 -26.73 3.61
N ALA A 55 4.26 -26.21 4.34
CA ALA A 55 3.28 -25.25 3.85
C ALA A 55 3.21 -24.02 4.77
N PRO A 56 2.95 -22.82 4.22
CA PRO A 56 2.74 -21.62 5.01
C PRO A 56 1.45 -21.72 5.83
N LEU A 57 1.47 -21.20 7.05
CA LEU A 57 0.28 -21.06 7.90
C LEU A 57 -0.71 -20.04 7.29
N PHE A 58 -0.19 -19.01 6.61
CA PHE A 58 -0.96 -17.93 5.99
C PHE A 58 -0.66 -17.83 4.49
N PRO A 59 -1.19 -18.73 3.65
CA PRO A 59 -0.92 -18.74 2.20
C PRO A 59 -1.34 -17.44 1.50
N GLN A 60 -2.32 -16.72 2.03
CA GLN A 60 -2.75 -15.42 1.50
C GLN A 60 -1.64 -14.37 1.55
N CYS A 61 -0.77 -14.39 2.56
CA CYS A 61 0.36 -13.47 2.64
C CYS A 61 1.36 -13.77 1.53
N LEU A 62 1.63 -15.05 1.28
CA LEU A 62 2.53 -15.49 0.23
C LEU A 62 2.02 -15.14 -1.17
N ASN A 63 0.72 -15.35 -1.43
CA ASN A 63 0.08 -14.93 -2.68
C ASN A 63 0.16 -13.41 -2.88
N TRP A 64 -0.05 -12.64 -1.80
CA TRP A 64 0.07 -11.19 -1.86
C TRP A 64 1.47 -10.76 -2.31
N LEU A 65 2.54 -11.42 -1.85
CA LEU A 65 3.91 -11.12 -2.31
C LEU A 65 4.06 -11.32 -3.83
N LEU A 66 3.54 -12.43 -4.37
CA LEU A 66 3.62 -12.74 -5.80
C LEU A 66 2.93 -11.68 -6.66
N ASP A 67 1.80 -11.18 -6.18
CA ASP A 67 0.92 -10.26 -6.92
C ASP A 67 1.35 -8.79 -6.80
N ASN A 68 2.14 -8.41 -5.79
CA ASN A 68 2.39 -7.00 -5.44
C ASN A 68 3.86 -6.55 -5.59
N GLN A 69 4.67 -7.27 -6.39
CA GLN A 69 5.99 -6.78 -6.77
C GLN A 69 5.86 -5.55 -7.69
N LEU A 70 6.62 -4.49 -7.39
CA LEU A 70 6.66 -3.29 -8.22
C LEU A 70 7.39 -3.55 -9.55
N LEU A 71 7.22 -2.62 -10.49
CA LEU A 71 7.84 -2.70 -11.82
C LEU A 71 9.37 -2.68 -11.77
N ASP A 72 9.95 -2.00 -10.77
CA ASP A 72 11.39 -1.93 -10.51
C ASP A 72 11.95 -3.17 -9.78
N GLY A 73 11.11 -4.17 -9.52
CA GLY A 73 11.49 -5.41 -8.81
C GLY A 73 11.41 -5.32 -7.28
N SER A 74 11.17 -4.13 -6.72
CA SER A 74 11.07 -3.95 -5.27
C SER A 74 9.68 -4.29 -4.71
N TRP A 75 9.61 -4.44 -3.39
CA TRP A 75 8.37 -4.41 -2.61
C TRP A 75 8.40 -3.24 -1.65
N GLY A 76 7.28 -2.55 -1.50
CA GLY A 76 7.16 -1.33 -0.71
C GLY A 76 6.04 -0.45 -1.26
N LEU A 77 5.99 0.81 -0.81
CA LEU A 77 5.02 1.78 -1.32
C LEU A 77 5.36 2.20 -2.76
N PRO A 78 4.38 2.21 -3.69
CA PRO A 78 4.53 2.88 -4.99
C PRO A 78 4.82 4.37 -4.81
N ASP A 79 5.56 4.97 -5.75
CA ASP A 79 5.91 6.39 -5.71
C ASP A 79 6.56 6.83 -4.38
N ARG A 80 7.38 5.94 -3.80
CA ARG A 80 8.03 6.14 -2.50
C ARG A 80 8.80 7.45 -2.42
N ASP A 81 8.65 8.12 -1.29
CA ASP A 81 9.51 9.25 -0.92
C ASP A 81 10.98 8.78 -0.83
N PRO A 82 11.97 9.56 -1.30
CA PRO A 82 13.38 9.23 -1.17
C PRO A 82 13.83 8.89 0.26
N LEU A 83 13.15 9.39 1.28
CA LEU A 83 13.43 9.07 2.68
C LEU A 83 13.06 7.63 3.07
N LEU A 84 12.25 6.93 2.26
CA LEU A 84 11.76 5.57 2.48
C LEU A 84 12.55 4.49 1.72
N ILE A 85 13.75 4.80 1.22
CA ILE A 85 14.59 3.81 0.53
C ILE A 85 14.90 2.60 1.41
N ASN A 86 15.19 2.83 2.70
CA ASN A 86 15.48 1.73 3.63
C ASN A 86 14.28 0.81 3.84
N ASP A 87 13.07 1.37 3.87
CA ASP A 87 11.83 0.59 3.98
C ASP A 87 11.64 -0.33 2.76
N ALA A 88 11.83 0.21 1.56
CA ALA A 88 11.75 -0.57 0.33
C ALA A 88 12.82 -1.66 0.27
N LEU A 89 14.05 -1.38 0.72
CA LEU A 89 15.13 -2.39 0.76
C LEU A 89 14.81 -3.52 1.74
N LEU A 90 14.38 -3.19 2.96
CA LEU A 90 14.01 -4.18 3.98
C LEU A 90 12.80 -5.00 3.54
N SER A 91 11.77 -4.33 3.02
CA SER A 91 10.59 -4.97 2.46
C SER A 91 10.95 -5.93 1.33
N THR A 92 11.75 -5.49 0.37
CA THR A 92 12.19 -6.32 -0.78
C THR A 92 12.97 -7.54 -0.30
N LEU A 93 13.94 -7.35 0.61
CA LEU A 93 14.71 -8.46 1.15
C LEU A 93 13.82 -9.46 1.89
N ALA A 94 12.90 -9.00 2.74
CA ALA A 94 11.96 -9.86 3.45
C ALA A 94 11.08 -10.66 2.48
N CYS A 95 10.59 -10.02 1.41
CA CYS A 95 9.78 -10.68 0.38
C CYS A 95 10.57 -11.77 -0.36
N ILE A 96 11.81 -11.49 -0.75
CA ILE A 96 12.71 -12.48 -1.39
C ILE A 96 12.97 -13.67 -0.46
N LEU A 97 13.26 -13.41 0.83
CA LEU A 97 13.47 -14.46 1.81
C LEU A 97 12.22 -15.34 1.98
N ALA A 98 11.04 -14.73 2.02
CA ALA A 98 9.78 -15.47 2.12
C ALA A 98 9.49 -16.33 0.88
N LEU A 99 9.71 -15.80 -0.32
CA LEU A 99 9.55 -16.57 -1.56
C LEU A 99 10.56 -17.73 -1.64
N LYS A 100 11.81 -17.47 -1.27
CA LYS A 100 12.88 -18.47 -1.23
C LYS A 100 12.60 -19.59 -0.24
N GLN A 101 12.07 -19.27 0.95
CA GLN A 101 11.71 -20.23 2.00
C GLN A 101 10.78 -21.33 1.45
N TRP A 102 9.84 -20.95 0.58
CA TRP A 102 8.85 -21.85 0.00
C TRP A 102 9.21 -22.38 -1.40
N GLY A 103 10.35 -21.95 -1.96
CA GLY A 103 10.83 -22.41 -3.26
C GLY A 103 9.93 -21.98 -4.44
N ILE A 104 9.30 -20.81 -4.34
CA ILE A 104 8.40 -20.28 -5.36
C ILE A 104 8.80 -18.87 -5.80
N GLY A 105 8.26 -18.39 -6.92
CA GLY A 105 8.47 -17.01 -7.38
C GLY A 105 9.91 -16.69 -7.77
N GLU A 106 10.63 -17.66 -8.34
CA GLU A 106 12.03 -17.48 -8.77
C GLU A 106 12.18 -16.35 -9.80
N ASP A 107 11.17 -16.15 -10.66
CA ASP A 107 11.08 -15.03 -11.60
C ASP A 107 11.03 -13.68 -10.88
N LYS A 108 10.33 -13.62 -9.74
CA LYS A 108 10.20 -12.42 -8.91
C LYS A 108 11.51 -12.12 -8.17
N MET A 109 12.24 -13.14 -7.75
CA MET A 109 13.51 -12.97 -7.02
C MET A 109 14.68 -12.50 -7.90
N ASN A 110 14.64 -12.78 -9.21
CA ASN A 110 15.72 -12.49 -10.15
C ASN A 110 15.51 -11.24 -11.01
N LYS A 111 14.55 -10.41 -10.62
CA LYS A 111 14.16 -9.19 -11.33
C LYS A 111 15.00 -7.99 -10.89
#